data_AF-A0AAV1TR27-F1
#
_entry.id   AF-A0AAV1TR27-F1
#
_cell.length_a   1.000
_cell.length_b   1.000
_cell.length_c   1.000
_cell.angle_alpha   90.00
_cell.angle_beta   90.00
_cell.angle_gamma   90.00
#
_symmetry.space_group_name_H-M   'P 1'
#
loop_
_entity.id
_entity.type
_entity.pdbx_description
1 polymer ?
#
loop_
_entity_poly.entity_id
_entity_poly.type
_entity_poly.pdbx_seq_one_letter_code
_entity_poly.pdbx_strand_id
1 'polypeptide(L)'
;MDVLAARMRVLGVTSTKDLDSEIRNNLYGLKKVGRLWSKLLYQRLVGGGYMRCISDSCVYYRRVEAELVIAGVYVDDLLVTSTSSVVFKRLFDVMQRLSVKISVQLRSSSERV
;
A
#
# COMPACT_ATOMS: atom_id res chain seq x y z
N MET A 1 34.22 4.73 2.95
CA MET A 1 34.66 3.70 1.99
C MET A 1 34.70 2.40 2.79
N ASP A 2 33.77 1.44 2.76
CA ASP A 2 33.15 0.82 1.60
C ASP A 2 32.04 -0.18 1.97
N VAL A 3 31.08 0.18 2.84
CA VAL A 3 29.92 -0.72 3.07
C VAL A 3 29.16 -0.96 1.76
N LEU A 4 29.07 0.08 0.92
CA LEU A 4 28.53 0.00 -0.43
C LEU A 4 29.39 -0.89 -1.35
N ALA A 5 30.70 -0.66 -1.43
CA ALA A 5 31.55 -1.46 -2.32
C ALA A 5 31.65 -2.93 -1.86
N ALA A 6 31.60 -3.21 -0.56
CA ALA A 6 31.54 -4.57 -0.02
C ALA A 6 30.23 -5.28 -0.40
N ARG A 7 29.08 -4.60 -0.31
CA ARG A 7 27.78 -5.15 -0.73
C ARG A 7 27.68 -5.33 -2.24
N MET A 8 28.19 -4.38 -3.01
CA MET A 8 28.31 -4.49 -4.47
C MET A 8 29.16 -5.71 -4.87
N ARG A 9 30.26 -5.98 -4.14
CA ARG A 9 31.11 -7.15 -4.37
C ARG A 9 30.41 -8.47 -4.03
N VAL A 10 29.67 -8.54 -2.92
CA VAL A 10 28.92 -9.75 -2.51
C VAL A 10 27.80 -10.07 -3.49
N LEU A 11 27.14 -9.05 -4.04
CA LEU A 11 26.04 -9.21 -5.00
C LEU A 11 26.52 -9.33 -6.45
N GLY A 12 27.83 -9.20 -6.71
CA GLY A 12 28.39 -9.25 -8.07
C GLY A 12 28.00 -8.05 -8.95
N VAL A 13 27.65 -6.93 -8.33
CA VAL A 13 27.07 -5.75 -8.98
C VAL A 13 28.11 -4.64 -9.15
N THR A 14 28.22 -4.06 -10.34
CA THR A 14 29.18 -2.99 -10.67
C THR A 14 28.57 -1.59 -10.65
N SER A 15 27.24 -1.45 -10.73
CA SER A 15 26.53 -0.17 -10.79
C SER A 15 25.58 0.03 -9.61
N THR A 16 25.43 1.28 -9.17
CA THR A 16 24.50 1.64 -8.09
C THR A 16 23.02 1.42 -8.47
N LYS A 17 22.68 1.51 -9.77
CA LYS A 17 21.33 1.22 -10.26
C LYS A 17 20.98 -0.26 -10.15
N ASP A 18 21.93 -1.11 -10.51
CA ASP A 18 21.77 -2.56 -10.41
C ASP A 18 21.67 -3.00 -8.95
N LEU A 19 22.35 -2.29 -8.04
CA LEU A 19 22.26 -2.52 -6.61
C LEU A 19 20.87 -2.18 -6.06
N ASP A 20 20.24 -1.08 -6.50
CA ASP A 20 18.87 -0.72 -6.11
C ASP A 20 17.86 -1.78 -6.59
N SER A 21 18.01 -2.24 -7.83
CA SER A 21 17.19 -3.32 -8.39
C SER A 21 17.33 -4.62 -7.58
N GLU A 22 18.57 -5.00 -7.26
CA GLU A 22 18.86 -6.22 -6.49
C GLU A 22 18.32 -6.14 -5.06
N ILE A 23 18.40 -4.96 -4.43
CA ILE A 23 17.82 -4.74 -3.09
C ILE A 23 16.30 -4.85 -3.14
N ARG A 24 15.64 -4.22 -4.12
CA ARG A 24 14.18 -4.30 -4.29
C ARG A 24 13.74 -5.74 -4.52
N ASN A 25 14.38 -6.45 -5.44
CA ASN A 25 14.07 -7.85 -5.74
C ASN A 25 14.23 -8.76 -4.52
N ASN A 26 15.33 -8.59 -3.77
CA ASN A 26 15.56 -9.36 -2.54
C ASN A 26 14.58 -8.98 -1.42
N LEU A 27 14.13 -7.73 -1.33
CA LEU A 27 13.09 -7.31 -0.39
C LEU A 27 11.75 -7.97 -0.71
N TYR A 28 11.34 -7.95 -1.99
CA TYR A 28 10.09 -8.56 -2.44
C TYR A 28 10.11 -10.09 -2.31
N GLY A 29 11.27 -10.73 -2.49
CA GLY A 29 11.46 -12.16 -2.28
C GLY A 29 11.36 -12.59 -0.81
N LEU A 30 11.46 -11.64 0.13
CA LEU A 30 11.40 -11.93 1.56
C LEU A 30 9.94 -12.03 2.02
N LYS A 31 9.42 -13.26 2.12
CA LYS A 31 8.05 -13.55 2.67
C LYS A 31 7.75 -12.87 4.02
N LYS A 32 8.79 -12.57 4.82
CA LYS A 32 8.64 -11.87 6.11
C LYS A 32 8.26 -10.40 5.95
N VAL A 33 8.76 -9.73 4.91
CA VAL A 33 8.52 -8.30 4.67
C VAL A 33 7.07 -8.06 4.25
N GLY A 34 6.54 -8.85 3.31
CA GLY A 34 5.13 -8.75 2.90
C GLY A 34 4.15 -8.98 4.06
N ARG A 35 4.45 -9.94 4.95
CA ARG A 35 3.63 -10.17 6.17
C ARG A 35 3.68 -9.00 7.15
N LEU A 36 4.86 -8.41 7.34
CA LEU A 36 5.02 -7.26 8.21
C LEU A 36 4.24 -6.06 7.65
N TRP A 37 4.33 -5.82 6.36
CA TRP A 37 3.59 -4.77 5.67
C TRP A 37 2.07 -4.97 5.80
N SER A 38 1.57 -6.17 5.54
CA SER A 38 0.15 -6.51 5.71
C SER A 38 -0.33 -6.27 7.15
N LYS A 39 0.46 -6.65 8.15
CA LYS A 39 0.14 -6.41 9.57
C LYS A 39 0.13 -4.92 9.92
N LEU A 40 1.09 -4.16 9.43
CA LEU A 40 1.16 -2.70 9.64
C LEU A 40 -0.04 -2.01 9.00
N LEU A 41 -0.38 -2.39 7.77
CA LEU A 41 -1.54 -1.85 7.05
C LEU A 41 -2.84 -2.14 7.80
N TYR A 42 -3.03 -3.40 8.21
CA TYR A 42 -4.19 -3.81 9.01
C TYR A 42 -4.32 -2.96 10.28
N GLN A 43 -3.23 -2.80 11.04
CA GLN A 43 -3.25 -2.00 12.28
C GLN A 43 -3.60 -0.53 12.02
N ARG A 44 -3.11 0.06 10.93
CA ARG A 44 -3.42 1.45 10.56
C ARG A 44 -4.86 1.63 10.13
N LEU A 45 -5.37 0.75 9.27
CA LEU A 45 -6.75 0.82 8.78
C LEU A 45 -7.74 0.55 9.92
N VAL A 46 -7.53 -0.49 10.74
CA VAL A 46 -8.39 -0.76 11.90
C VAL A 46 -8.32 0.36 12.93
N GLY A 47 -7.11 0.88 13.23
CA GLY A 47 -6.97 2.06 14.10
C GLY A 47 -7.65 3.32 13.54
N GLY A 48 -7.78 3.41 12.21
CA GLY A 48 -8.53 4.45 11.51
C GLY A 48 -10.05 4.19 11.40
N GLY A 49 -10.56 3.13 12.04
CA GLY A 49 -11.98 2.77 12.05
C GLY A 49 -12.48 2.02 10.82
N TYR A 50 -11.57 1.42 10.03
CA TYR A 50 -11.94 0.54 8.92
C TYR A 50 -12.12 -0.89 9.40
N MET A 51 -13.03 -1.60 8.74
CA MET A 51 -13.27 -3.03 8.95
C MET A 51 -12.68 -3.81 7.79
N ARG A 52 -12.13 -4.99 8.06
CA ARG A 52 -11.66 -5.91 7.03
C ARG A 52 -12.82 -6.79 6.57
N CYS A 53 -12.97 -7.00 5.27
CA CYS A 53 -13.96 -7.91 4.71
C CYS A 53 -13.69 -9.34 5.20
N ILE A 54 -14.76 -10.05 5.55
CA ILE A 54 -14.67 -11.44 6.04
C ILE A 54 -14.32 -12.37 4.87
N SER A 55 -14.91 -12.13 3.70
CA SER A 55 -14.70 -12.95 2.51
C SER A 55 -13.33 -12.72 1.85
N ASP A 56 -12.77 -11.50 1.98
CA ASP A 56 -11.50 -11.15 1.36
C ASP A 56 -10.62 -10.31 2.31
N SER A 57 -9.48 -10.87 2.72
CA SER A 57 -8.53 -10.23 3.63
C SER A 57 -7.81 -9.02 3.04
N CYS A 58 -7.87 -8.83 1.73
CA CYS A 58 -7.29 -7.71 1.00
C CYS A 58 -8.27 -6.55 0.85
N VAL A 59 -9.52 -6.69 1.29
CA VAL A 59 -10.55 -5.65 1.17
C VAL A 59 -10.86 -5.06 2.55
N TYR A 60 -10.85 -3.74 2.62
CA TYR A 60 -11.21 -2.95 3.79
C TYR A 60 -12.33 -2.01 3.43
N TYR A 61 -13.21 -1.71 4.38
CA TYR A 61 -14.28 -0.78 4.17
C TYR A 61 -14.60 0.00 5.44
N ARG A 62 -15.16 1.19 5.26
CA ARG A 62 -15.70 1.99 6.34
C ARG A 62 -16.97 2.67 5.86
N ARG A 63 -18.03 2.54 6.66
CA ARG A 63 -19.30 3.22 6.42
C ARG A 63 -19.56 4.21 7.55
N VAL A 64 -19.85 5.46 7.19
CA VAL A 64 -20.27 6.51 8.12
C VAL A 64 -21.50 7.15 7.51
N GLU A 65 -22.67 6.94 8.11
CA GLU A 65 -23.95 7.41 7.58
C GLU A 65 -24.19 6.96 6.12
N ALA A 66 -24.31 7.91 5.19
CA ALA A 66 -24.47 7.65 3.75
C ALA A 66 -23.13 7.45 3.02
N GLU A 67 -22.01 7.69 3.68
CA GLU A 67 -20.68 7.63 3.08
C GLU A 67 -20.04 6.25 3.22
N LEU A 68 -19.50 5.75 2.12
CA LEU A 68 -18.81 4.48 2.03
C LEU A 68 -17.44 4.66 1.38
N VAL A 69 -16.41 4.13 2.03
CA VAL A 69 -15.08 3.95 1.45
C VAL A 69 -14.76 2.47 1.43
N ILE A 70 -14.27 1.99 0.29
CA ILE A 70 -13.73 0.66 0.11
C ILE A 70 -12.29 0.80 -0.36
N ALA A 71 -11.38 0.05 0.26
CA ALA A 71 -9.97 0.00 -0.08
C ALA A 71 -9.57 -1.46 -0.35
N GLY A 72 -9.17 -1.75 -1.57
CA GLY A 72 -8.58 -3.01 -2.01
C GLY A 72 -7.06 -2.93 -2.01
N VAL A 73 -6.42 -3.95 -1.46
CA VAL A 73 -4.97 -4.04 -1.31
C VAL A 73 -4.41 -5.04 -2.32
N TYR A 74 -3.45 -4.63 -3.13
CA TYR A 74 -2.74 -5.52 -4.05
C TYR A 74 -1.24 -5.33 -3.95
N VAL A 75 -0.57 -6.21 -3.21
CA VAL A 75 0.89 -6.16 -2.96
C VAL A 75 1.31 -4.76 -2.47
N ASP A 76 1.91 -3.93 -3.33
CA ASP A 76 2.40 -2.59 -2.99
C ASP A 76 1.41 -1.47 -3.33
N ASP A 77 0.31 -1.80 -4.02
CA ASP A 77 -0.69 -0.86 -4.49
C ASP A 77 -1.95 -0.90 -3.61
N LEU A 78 -2.58 0.27 -3.46
CA LEU A 78 -3.88 0.42 -2.82
C LEU A 78 -4.87 1.04 -3.81
N LEU A 79 -5.94 0.30 -4.10
CA LEU A 79 -7.09 0.77 -4.86
C LEU A 79 -8.15 1.27 -3.89
N VAL A 80 -8.60 2.51 -4.02
CA VAL A 80 -9.59 3.09 -3.11
C VAL A 80 -10.75 3.67 -3.90
N THR A 81 -11.96 3.33 -3.50
CA THR A 81 -13.21 3.91 -3.99
C THR A 81 -13.97 4.53 -2.84
N SER A 82 -14.59 5.69 -3.08
CA SER A 82 -15.32 6.45 -2.07
C SER A 82 -16.54 7.11 -2.69
N THR A 83 -17.61 7.25 -1.92
CA THR A 83 -18.79 8.05 -2.28
C THR A 83 -18.56 9.55 -2.14
N SER A 84 -17.59 9.98 -1.32
CA SER A 84 -17.25 11.40 -1.11
C SER A 84 -15.75 11.65 -1.08
N SER A 85 -15.35 12.79 -1.61
CA SER A 85 -13.98 13.29 -1.56
C SER A 85 -13.49 13.53 -0.12
N VAL A 86 -14.40 13.83 0.81
CA VAL A 86 -14.06 14.07 2.23
C VAL A 86 -13.58 12.79 2.89
N VAL A 87 -14.31 11.68 2.70
CA VAL A 87 -13.93 10.40 3.33
C VAL A 87 -12.73 9.77 2.65
N PHE A 88 -12.57 10.00 1.34
CA PHE A 88 -11.34 9.67 0.63
C PHE A 88 -10.12 10.40 1.22
N LYS A 89 -10.22 11.71 1.48
CA LYS A 89 -9.12 12.49 2.07
C LYS A 89 -8.76 11.99 3.47
N ARG A 90 -9.76 11.60 4.28
CA ARG A 90 -9.50 10.97 5.58
C ARG A 90 -8.75 9.64 5.47
N LEU A 91 -9.06 8.81 4.46
CA LEU A 91 -8.27 7.61 4.18
C LEU A 91 -6.83 7.99 3.86
N PHE A 92 -6.63 8.98 3.00
CA PHE A 92 -5.30 9.46 2.61
C PHE A 92 -4.50 9.93 3.83
N ASP A 93 -5.12 10.66 4.76
CA ASP A 93 -4.48 11.13 6.01
C ASP A 93 -4.08 9.96 6.93
N VAL A 94 -4.93 8.93 7.05
CA VAL A 94 -4.60 7.69 7.78
C VAL A 94 -3.38 6.99 7.14
N MET A 95 -3.27 7.07 5.81
CA MET A 95 -2.24 6.43 5.02
C MET A 95 -0.95 7.25 4.88
N GLN A 96 -0.94 8.58 5.07
CA GLN A 96 0.23 9.45 4.85
C GLN A 96 1.50 9.05 5.64
N ARG A 97 1.34 8.30 6.74
CA ARG A 97 2.47 7.78 7.54
C ARG A 97 3.09 6.51 6.98
N LEU A 98 2.42 5.84 6.05
CA LEU A 98 2.93 4.73 5.29
C LEU A 98 3.30 5.30 3.91
N SER A 99 4.55 5.17 3.46
CA SER A 99 4.95 5.57 2.10
C SER A 99 4.33 4.63 1.07
N VAL A 100 3.01 4.69 0.89
CA VAL A 100 2.23 3.88 -0.05
C VAL A 100 1.99 4.70 -1.30
N LYS A 101 2.28 4.08 -2.44
CA LYS A 101 1.89 4.64 -3.73
C LYS A 101 0.39 4.39 -3.91
N ILE A 102 -0.41 5.43 -3.75
CA ILE A 102 -1.87 5.33 -3.91
C ILE A 102 -2.20 5.68 -5.36
N SER A 103 -2.67 4.70 -6.12
CA SER A 103 -3.17 4.89 -7.48
C SER A 103 -4.66 5.24 -7.39
N VAL A 104 -4.98 6.52 -7.57
CA VAL A 104 -6.35 7.04 -7.49
C VAL A 104 -6.99 7.00 -8.87
N GLN A 105 -8.06 6.23 -9.04
CA GLN A 105 -8.93 6.32 -10.21
C GLN A 105 -10.25 6.96 -9.79
N LEU A 106 -10.40 8.26 -10.04
CA LEU A 106 -11.67 8.96 -9.88
C LEU A 106 -12.57 8.61 -11.07
N ARG A 107 -13.55 7.73 -10.90
CA ARG A 107 -14.70 7.66 -11.80
C ARG A 107 -15.82 8.50 -11.21
N SER A 108 -16.18 9.58 -11.90
CA SER A 108 -17.38 10.33 -11.55
C SER A 108 -18.59 9.42 -11.71
N SER A 109 -19.56 9.51 -10.80
CA SER A 109 -20.81 8.72 -10.86
C SER A 109 -21.74 9.10 -12.03
N SER A 110 -21.26 9.90 -12.99
CA SER A 110 -22.05 10.41 -14.12
C SER A 110 -21.91 9.60 -15.43
N GLU A 111 -21.19 8.49 -15.44
CA GLU A 111 -21.24 7.49 -16.51
C GLU A 111 -22.05 6.28 -16.04
N ARG A 112 -23.36 6.47 -15.94
CA ARG A 112 -24.32 5.37 -15.96
C ARG A 112 -24.98 5.44 -17.33
N VAL A 113 -24.58 4.51 -18.20
CA VAL A 113 -25.22 3.99 -19.43
C VAL A 113 -25.97 5.02 -20.29
#